data_AF-A0A0A1DRM2-F1
#
_entry.id   AF-A0A0A1DRM2-F1
#
_cell.length_a   1.000
_cell.length_b   1.000
_cell.length_c   1.000
_cell.angle_alpha   90.00
_cell.angle_beta   90.00
_cell.angle_gamma   90.00
#
_symmetry.space_group_name_H-M   'P 1'
#
loop_
_entity.id
_entity.type
_entity.pdbx_description
1 polymer ?
#
loop_
_entity_poly.entity_id
_entity_poly.type
_entity_poly.pdbx_seq_one_letter_code
_entity_poly.pdbx_strand_id
1 'polypeptide(L)'
;MRVHVQHQIDELVDDMTTIERRFHPQVAKVVKEAAKRGNDAAKGFASEQHTMHSDVDIDYAPSFTTERRGDLDWEYGPDSALPQGSKASGYEFGSINQASPHQNLDRSVDILAVEFPKAIGDELGGLFQRAGFR
;
A
#
# COMPACT_ATOMS: atom_id res chain seq x y z
N MET A 1 -13.88 -41.45 -19.89
CA MET A 1 -14.26 -40.05 -20.18
C MET A 1 -13.04 -39.36 -20.77
N ARG A 2 -13.13 -38.79 -21.98
CA ARG A 2 -12.04 -38.00 -22.57
C ARG A 2 -12.55 -36.59 -22.77
N VAL A 3 -11.80 -35.61 -22.27
CA VAL A 3 -12.06 -34.19 -22.48
C VAL A 3 -11.18 -33.74 -23.63
N HIS A 4 -11.78 -33.16 -24.66
CA HIS A 4 -11.07 -32.56 -25.79
C HIS A 4 -11.15 -31.05 -25.60
N VAL A 5 -9.99 -30.40 -25.48
CA VAL A 5 -9.89 -28.94 -25.36
C VAL A 5 -9.29 -28.43 -26.67
N GLN A 6 -10.03 -27.56 -27.37
CA GLN A 6 -9.55 -26.83 -28.52
C GLN A 6 -9.59 -25.35 -28.18
N HIS A 7 -8.46 -24.68 -28.35
CA HIS A 7 -8.36 -23.22 -28.33
C HIS A 7 -7.98 -22.77 -29.74
N GLN A 8 -8.69 -21.79 -30.27
CA GLN A 8 -8.31 -21.14 -31.51
C GLN A 8 -7.34 -19.99 -31.23
N ILE A 9 -6.49 -19.66 -32.22
CA ILE A 9 -5.53 -18.55 -32.10
C ILE A 9 -6.29 -17.23 -31.89
N ASP A 10 -7.45 -17.05 -32.52
CA ASP A 10 -8.25 -15.83 -32.39
C ASP A 10 -8.81 -15.66 -30.95
N GLU A 11 -9.20 -16.76 -30.29
CA GLU A 11 -9.64 -16.74 -28.89
C GLU A 11 -8.50 -16.31 -27.97
N LEU A 12 -7.29 -16.84 -28.20
CA LEU A 12 -6.08 -16.43 -27.48
C LEU A 12 -5.79 -14.92 -27.64
N VAL A 13 -5.96 -14.38 -28.85
CA VAL A 13 -5.74 -12.95 -29.13
C VAL A 13 -6.77 -12.08 -28.41
N ASP A 14 -8.04 -12.46 -28.43
CA ASP A 14 -9.12 -11.75 -27.73
C ASP A 14 -8.93 -11.78 -26.20
N ASP A 15 -8.50 -12.91 -25.67
CA ASP A 15 -8.23 -13.07 -24.24
C ASP A 15 -7.03 -12.22 -23.80
N MET A 16 -5.92 -12.25 -24.55
CA MET A 16 -4.74 -11.42 -24.26
C MET A 16 -5.10 -9.92 -24.28
N THR A 17 -5.87 -9.48 -25.28
CA THR A 17 -6.32 -8.08 -25.39
C THR A 17 -7.23 -7.70 -24.23
N THR A 18 -8.09 -8.62 -23.78
CA THR A 18 -8.99 -8.40 -22.64
C THR A 18 -8.21 -8.31 -21.32
N ILE A 19 -7.20 -9.17 -21.13
CA ILE A 19 -6.33 -9.16 -19.97
C ILE A 19 -5.59 -7.82 -19.91
N GLU A 20 -4.96 -7.38 -21.00
CA GLU A 20 -4.24 -6.10 -21.06
C GLU A 20 -5.12 -4.93 -20.62
N ARG A 21 -6.33 -4.81 -21.19
CA ARG A 21 -7.26 -3.70 -20.89
C ARG A 21 -7.76 -3.70 -19.45
N ARG A 22 -7.84 -4.87 -18.81
CA ARG A 22 -8.35 -5.01 -17.44
C ARG A 22 -7.26 -4.99 -16.38
N PHE A 23 -6.03 -5.36 -16.75
CA PHE A 23 -4.93 -5.46 -15.81
C PHE A 23 -4.55 -4.12 -15.23
N HIS A 24 -4.32 -3.10 -16.07
CA HIS A 24 -3.91 -1.77 -15.61
C HIS A 24 -4.84 -1.16 -14.54
N PRO A 25 -6.17 -1.07 -14.73
CA PRO A 25 -7.05 -0.51 -13.69
C PRO A 25 -7.14 -1.37 -12.42
N GLN A 26 -6.96 -2.69 -12.51
CA GLN A 26 -6.93 -3.58 -11.34
C GLN A 26 -5.65 -3.37 -10.54
N VAL A 27 -4.49 -3.31 -11.21
CA VAL A 27 -3.21 -3.01 -10.57
C VAL A 27 -3.22 -1.62 -9.92
N ALA A 28 -3.76 -0.61 -10.60
CA ALA A 28 -3.88 0.73 -10.02
C ALA A 28 -4.69 0.74 -8.71
N LYS A 29 -5.73 -0.10 -8.64
CA LYS A 29 -6.50 -0.29 -7.41
C LYS A 29 -5.66 -0.98 -6.32
N VAL A 30 -4.91 -2.03 -6.66
CA VAL A 30 -4.03 -2.73 -5.72
C VAL A 30 -2.94 -1.81 -5.17
N VAL A 31 -2.29 -1.00 -6.02
CA VAL A 31 -1.26 -0.04 -5.60
C VAL A 31 -1.84 0.98 -4.63
N LYS A 32 -3.00 1.56 -4.94
CA LYS A 32 -3.70 2.50 -4.05
C LYS A 32 -4.02 1.87 -2.70
N GLU A 33 -4.54 0.65 -2.70
CA GLU A 33 -4.89 -0.06 -1.46
C GLU A 33 -3.65 -0.42 -0.64
N ALA A 34 -2.56 -0.81 -1.30
CA ALA A 34 -1.29 -1.06 -0.63
C ALA A 34 -0.75 0.20 0.05
N ALA A 35 -0.72 1.35 -0.63
CA ALA A 35 -0.29 2.61 -0.04
C ALA A 35 -1.14 3.02 1.18
N LYS A 36 -2.48 2.84 1.09
CA LYS A 36 -3.38 3.08 2.23
C LYS A 36 -3.09 2.14 3.40
N ARG A 37 -2.96 0.84 3.14
CA ARG A 37 -2.65 -0.16 4.18
C ARG A 37 -1.30 0.11 4.85
N GLY A 38 -0.28 0.47 4.07
CA GLY A 38 1.02 0.86 4.61
C GLY A 38 0.92 2.06 5.53
N ASN A 39 0.15 3.08 5.11
CA ASN A 39 -0.09 4.25 5.92
C ASN A 39 -0.84 3.93 7.23
N ASP A 40 -1.88 3.09 7.15
CA ASP A 40 -2.66 2.68 8.31
C ASP A 40 -1.82 1.85 9.30
N ALA A 41 -0.93 0.99 8.79
CA ALA A 41 0.03 0.26 9.61
C ALA A 41 1.05 1.18 10.27
N ALA A 42 1.62 2.13 9.51
CA ALA A 42 2.56 3.12 10.04
C ALA A 42 1.91 3.99 11.13
N LYS A 43 0.65 4.40 10.94
CA LYS A 43 -0.17 5.07 11.96
C LYS A 43 -0.36 4.21 13.20
N GLY A 44 -0.71 2.94 13.03
CA GLY A 44 -0.86 1.99 14.15
C GLY A 44 0.41 1.90 14.99
N PHE A 45 1.57 1.74 14.36
CA PHE A 45 2.86 1.71 15.05
C PHE A 45 3.19 3.04 15.74
N ALA A 46 2.88 4.17 15.11
CA ALA A 46 3.08 5.49 15.71
C ALA A 46 2.22 5.67 16.97
N SER A 47 0.95 5.23 16.94
CA SER A 47 0.05 5.29 18.10
C SER A 47 0.48 4.33 19.22
N GLU A 48 0.99 3.13 18.89
CA GLU A 48 1.53 2.20 19.89
C GLU A 48 2.75 2.78 20.62
N GLN A 49 3.68 3.40 19.88
CA GLN A 49 4.85 4.06 20.48
C GLN A 49 4.46 5.18 21.44
N HIS A 50 3.40 5.95 21.13
CA HIS A 50 2.87 6.98 22.03
C HIS A 50 2.45 6.37 23.39
N THR A 51 1.78 5.22 23.40
CA THR A 51 1.35 4.57 24.65
C THR A 51 2.52 4.05 25.51
N MET A 52 3.69 3.79 24.91
CA MET A 52 4.87 3.31 25.64
C MET A 52 5.67 4.43 26.32
N HIS A 53 5.56 5.66 25.83
CA HIS A 53 6.23 6.83 26.37
C HIS A 53 5.21 7.77 27.02
N SER A 54 4.73 7.40 28.22
CA SER A 54 3.70 8.12 28.99
C SER A 54 4.00 9.60 29.29
N ASP A 55 5.26 10.00 29.14
CA ASP A 55 5.75 11.31 29.56
C ASP A 55 5.80 12.31 28.38
N VAL A 56 5.40 11.86 27.19
CA VAL A 56 5.52 12.61 25.94
C VAL A 56 4.19 12.53 25.19
N ASP A 57 3.39 13.62 25.25
CA ASP A 57 2.12 13.81 24.51
C ASP A 57 2.33 14.02 22.99
N ILE A 58 3.14 13.16 22.39
CA ILE A 58 3.45 13.19 20.97
C ILE A 58 2.78 12.01 20.29
N ASP A 59 1.63 12.28 19.70
CA ASP A 59 0.98 11.41 18.73
C ASP A 59 1.37 11.87 17.31
N TYR A 60 2.17 11.05 16.63
CA TYR A 60 2.60 11.29 15.25
C TYR A 60 1.57 10.81 14.22
N ALA A 61 0.62 9.95 14.60
CA ALA A 61 -0.33 9.33 13.66
C ALA A 61 -1.16 10.34 12.84
N PRO A 62 -1.56 11.52 13.37
CA PRO A 62 -2.27 12.53 12.59
C PRO A 62 -1.48 13.12 11.42
N SER A 63 -0.13 13.08 11.48
CA SER A 63 0.71 13.61 10.41
C SER A 63 0.81 12.69 9.20
N PHE A 64 0.41 11.43 9.32
CA PHE A 64 0.57 10.44 8.25
C PHE A 64 -0.48 10.59 7.15
N THR A 65 -0.03 10.84 5.93
CA THR A 65 -0.85 11.05 4.74
C THR A 65 -0.59 9.97 3.69
N THR A 66 -1.48 9.90 2.71
CA THR A 66 -1.33 9.03 1.55
C THR A 66 -1.67 9.86 0.32
N GLU A 67 -0.69 10.02 -0.57
CA GLU A 67 -0.76 10.91 -1.72
C GLU A 67 -0.66 10.12 -3.02
N ARG A 68 -1.46 10.52 -4.01
CA ARG A 68 -1.35 9.98 -5.36
C ARG A 68 -0.30 10.79 -6.13
N ARG A 69 0.73 10.10 -6.65
CA ARG A 69 1.74 10.69 -7.54
C ARG A 69 1.47 10.33 -9.02
N GLY A 70 0.80 9.20 -9.24
CA GLY A 70 0.40 8.72 -10.57
C GLY A 70 -0.67 7.64 -10.49
N ASP A 71 -0.89 6.94 -11.60
CA ASP A 71 -1.86 5.83 -11.65
C ASP A 71 -1.37 4.60 -10.88
N LEU A 72 -0.09 4.31 -11.03
CA LEU A 72 0.61 3.20 -10.38
C LEU A 72 1.64 3.70 -9.35
N ASP A 73 1.54 4.97 -8.96
CA ASP A 73 2.49 5.62 -8.08
C ASP A 73 1.76 6.35 -6.94
N TRP A 74 1.99 5.89 -5.73
CA TRP A 74 1.39 6.39 -4.50
C TRP A 74 2.45 6.44 -3.42
N GLU A 75 2.43 7.52 -2.66
CA GLU A 75 3.35 7.76 -1.57
C GLU A 75 2.55 7.78 -0.26
N TYR A 76 3.16 7.31 0.83
CA TYR A 76 2.58 7.48 2.15
C TYR A 76 3.68 7.77 3.17
N GLY A 77 3.32 8.50 4.22
CA GLY A 77 4.24 8.85 5.28
C GLY A 77 3.86 10.14 6.00
N PRO A 78 4.70 10.60 6.93
CA PRO A 78 4.45 11.82 7.67
C PRO A 78 4.58 13.03 6.74
N ASP A 79 3.56 13.88 6.74
CA ASP A 79 3.60 15.18 6.09
C ASP A 79 4.23 16.20 7.04
N SER A 80 5.31 16.83 6.58
CA SER A 80 6.01 17.90 7.30
C SER A 80 5.16 19.15 7.54
N ALA A 81 4.11 19.37 6.75
CA ALA A 81 3.17 20.47 6.92
C ALA A 81 2.13 20.20 8.02
N LEU A 82 2.00 18.95 8.48
CA LEU A 82 1.07 18.58 9.54
C LEU A 82 1.79 18.53 10.89
N PRO A 83 1.10 18.87 12.00
CA PRO A 83 1.66 18.73 13.33
C PRO A 83 2.07 17.28 13.63
N GLN A 84 3.32 17.09 14.01
CA GLN A 84 3.91 15.79 14.35
C GLN A 84 3.96 15.56 15.88
N GLY A 85 2.87 15.85 16.59
CA GLY A 85 2.83 15.82 18.06
C GLY A 85 2.36 17.11 18.72
N SER A 86 2.07 17.07 20.02
CA SER A 86 1.31 18.14 20.67
C SER A 86 2.04 18.90 21.81
N LYS A 87 1.89 20.24 21.74
CA LYS A 87 1.65 21.21 22.82
C LYS A 87 2.75 21.73 23.75
N ALA A 88 4.03 21.44 23.56
CA ALA A 88 5.10 22.29 24.12
C ALA A 88 5.69 23.14 22.98
N SER A 89 5.67 24.47 23.16
CA SER A 89 6.00 25.54 22.21
C SER A 89 7.45 25.55 21.69
N GLY A 90 7.94 24.44 21.13
CA GLY A 90 9.32 24.32 20.65
C GLY A 90 9.69 23.02 19.93
N TYR A 91 8.75 22.08 19.72
CA TYR A 91 9.02 20.77 19.10
C TYR A 91 8.38 20.58 17.72
N GLU A 92 8.01 21.69 17.07
CA GLU A 92 7.13 21.72 15.90
C GLU A 92 7.67 21.02 14.63
N PHE A 93 8.97 20.66 14.55
CA PHE A 93 9.58 20.11 13.33
C PHE A 93 10.69 19.08 13.57
N GLY A 94 10.37 17.95 14.23
CA GLY A 94 11.28 16.80 14.30
C GLY A 94 12.44 16.99 15.28
N SER A 95 12.25 16.48 16.51
CA SER A 95 13.33 16.41 17.49
C SER A 95 14.33 15.29 17.13
N ILE A 96 15.62 15.65 17.10
CA ILE A 96 16.78 14.81 16.75
C ILE A 96 16.96 13.57 17.65
N ASN A 97 16.23 13.46 18.77
CA ASN A 97 16.42 12.41 19.79
C ASN A 97 15.18 11.55 20.08
N GLN A 98 14.15 11.56 19.24
CA GLN A 98 12.95 10.73 19.46
C GLN A 98 12.84 9.60 18.46
N ALA A 99 12.21 8.50 18.88
CA ALA A 99 11.82 7.36 18.03
C ALA A 99 11.12 7.92 16.80
N SER A 100 11.89 8.09 15.74
CA SER A 100 11.50 9.04 14.72
C SER A 100 10.43 8.40 13.83
N PRO A 101 9.53 9.20 13.24
CA PRO A 101 8.44 8.69 12.40
C PRO A 101 8.88 7.72 11.31
N HIS A 102 10.13 7.83 10.84
CA HIS A 102 10.73 6.94 9.86
C HIS A 102 10.92 5.49 10.34
N GLN A 103 11.09 5.23 11.64
CA GLN A 103 11.19 3.87 12.17
C GLN A 103 9.88 3.08 12.02
N ASN A 104 8.75 3.78 11.93
CA ASN A 104 7.43 3.17 11.71
C ASN A 104 7.16 2.90 10.22
N LEU A 105 7.80 3.66 9.33
CA LEU A 105 7.74 3.42 7.89
C LEU A 105 8.41 2.11 7.52
N ASP A 106 9.62 1.84 8.03
CA ASP A 106 10.34 0.60 7.72
C ASP A 106 9.51 -0.66 8.04
N ARG A 107 8.83 -0.67 9.19
CA ARG A 107 7.93 -1.78 9.59
C ARG A 107 6.71 -1.92 8.69
N SER A 108 6.13 -0.80 8.27
CA SER A 108 5.01 -0.82 7.32
C SER A 108 5.45 -1.33 5.94
N VAL A 109 6.68 -1.00 5.52
CA VAL A 109 7.26 -1.46 4.25
C VAL A 109 7.48 -2.97 4.29
N ASP A 110 7.93 -3.54 5.40
CA ASP A 110 8.09 -4.99 5.55
C ASP A 110 6.77 -5.75 5.34
N ILE A 111 5.64 -5.22 5.84
CA ILE A 111 4.30 -5.79 5.61
C ILE A 111 3.94 -5.70 4.13
N LEU A 112 4.11 -4.51 3.53
CA LEU A 112 3.77 -4.30 2.12
C LEU A 112 4.63 -5.13 1.17
N ALA A 113 5.91 -5.33 1.47
CA ALA A 113 6.84 -6.09 0.65
C ALA A 113 6.39 -7.54 0.43
N VAL A 114 5.65 -8.11 1.40
CA VAL A 114 5.09 -9.47 1.31
C VAL A 114 3.69 -9.48 0.69
N GLU A 115 2.83 -8.55 1.12
CA GLU A 115 1.42 -8.56 0.70
C GLU A 115 1.19 -8.04 -0.72
N PHE A 116 1.98 -7.05 -1.15
CA PHE A 116 1.78 -6.39 -2.44
C PHE A 116 2.01 -7.35 -3.62
N PRO A 117 3.13 -8.09 -3.71
CA PRO A 117 3.33 -9.04 -4.80
C PRO A 117 2.26 -10.13 -4.85
N LYS A 118 1.78 -10.58 -3.67
CA LYS A 118 0.70 -11.55 -3.57
C LYS A 118 -0.61 -10.99 -4.14
N ALA A 119 -0.99 -9.77 -3.76
CA ALA A 119 -2.20 -9.12 -4.26
C ALA A 119 -2.16 -8.92 -5.78
N ILE A 120 -1.00 -8.56 -6.35
CA ILE A 120 -0.80 -8.48 -7.79
C ILE A 120 -0.96 -9.85 -8.45
N GLY A 121 -0.37 -10.89 -7.86
CA GLY A 121 -0.50 -12.27 -8.32
C GLY A 121 -1.95 -12.77 -8.32
N ASP A 122 -2.72 -12.45 -7.28
CA ASP A 122 -4.13 -12.81 -7.14
C ASP A 122 -5.00 -12.13 -8.22
N GLU A 123 -4.76 -10.85 -8.52
CA GLU A 123 -5.46 -10.15 -9.61
C GLU A 123 -5.11 -10.73 -10.99
N LEU A 124 -3.83 -11.01 -11.25
CA LEU A 124 -3.40 -11.68 -12.48
C LEU A 124 -4.06 -13.06 -12.62
N GLY A 125 -3.99 -13.89 -11.58
CA GLY A 125 -4.61 -15.21 -11.57
C GLY A 125 -6.11 -15.14 -11.81
N GLY A 126 -6.79 -14.18 -11.19
CA GLY A 126 -8.22 -13.93 -11.43
C GLY A 126 -8.52 -13.50 -12.86
N LEU A 127 -7.66 -12.70 -13.50
CA LEU A 127 -7.81 -12.34 -14.92
C LEU A 127 -7.66 -13.54 -15.84
N PHE A 128 -6.64 -14.37 -15.65
CA PHE A 128 -6.44 -15.59 -16.45
C PHE A 128 -7.61 -16.58 -16.30
N GLN A 129 -8.10 -16.79 -15.07
CA GLN A 129 -9.27 -17.64 -14.84
C GLN A 129 -10.53 -17.12 -15.54
N ARG A 130 -10.74 -15.78 -15.55
CA ARG A 130 -11.89 -15.15 -16.22
C ARG A 130 -11.79 -15.18 -17.74
N ALA A 131 -10.57 -15.21 -18.27
CA ALA A 131 -10.29 -15.39 -19.70
C ALA A 131 -10.31 -16.87 -20.12
N GLY A 132 -10.68 -17.81 -19.24
CA GLY A 132 -10.81 -19.21 -19.61
C GLY A 132 -9.48 -19.98 -19.71
N PHE A 133 -8.35 -19.38 -19.33
CA PHE A 133 -7.10 -20.12 -19.13
C PHE A 133 -7.22 -20.97 -17.86
N ARG A 134 -7.21 -22.29 -18.03
CA ARG A 134 -7.09 -23.30 -16.97
C ARG A 134 -5.85 -24.14 -17.17
#